data_AF-A0AAV2NEC6-F1
#
_entry.id   AF-A0AAV2NEC6-F1
#
_cell.length_a   1.000
_cell.length_b   1.000
_cell.length_c   1.000
_cell.angle_alpha   90.00
_cell.angle_beta   90.00
_cell.angle_gamma   90.00
#
_symmetry.space_group_name_H-M   'P 1'
#
loop_
_entity.id
_entity.type
_entity.pdbx_description
1 polymer ?
#
loop_
_entity_poly.entity_id
_entity_poly.type
_entity_poly.pdbx_seq_one_letter_code
_entity_poly.pdbx_strand_id
1 'polypeptide(L)'
;MGYQNAITLYTIAYSFPSISYPWFGFEPDINESLNSSHYISTTFPGLILNKILVCPILASIIPRLNSNFVPIALLVAINVKANQMINDDLKIPNYADIPLNIIYKRILALHSSEVFPTRLKLELCKMWGIVQEDTERGEYKYADYFATYRQEAIDIISEVKSQDPDLQNILSEILLEM
;
A
#
# COMPACT_ATOMS: atom_id res chain seq x y z
N MET A 1 5.99 11.34 27.65
CA MET A 1 4.77 10.59 28.01
C MET A 1 3.58 11.35 27.45
N GLY A 2 2.66 10.68 26.75
CA GLY A 2 1.31 11.24 26.52
C GLY A 2 0.88 11.50 25.08
N TYR A 3 0.78 10.47 24.24
CA TYR A 3 -0.17 10.45 23.09
C TYR A 3 -0.72 9.04 22.80
N GLN A 4 -0.55 8.06 23.71
CA GLN A 4 -1.00 6.69 23.46
C GLN A 4 -2.54 6.52 23.44
N ASN A 5 -3.30 7.52 23.88
CA ASN A 5 -4.77 7.48 23.98
C ASN A 5 -5.48 8.60 23.22
N ALA A 6 -4.80 9.32 22.32
CA ALA A 6 -5.46 10.37 21.54
C ALA A 6 -6.31 9.73 20.44
N ILE A 7 -7.64 9.86 20.57
CA ILE A 7 -8.56 9.50 19.48
C ILE A 7 -8.46 10.60 18.43
N THR A 8 -7.91 10.27 17.27
CA THR A 8 -7.85 11.17 16.11
C THR A 8 -8.87 10.76 15.06
N LEU A 9 -9.22 11.67 14.15
CA LEU A 9 -10.07 11.33 12.99
C LEU A 9 -9.48 10.17 12.17
N TYR A 10 -8.15 10.13 12.07
CA TYR A 10 -7.42 9.02 11.48
C TYR A 10 -7.64 7.72 12.25
N THR A 11 -7.44 7.72 13.58
CA THR A 11 -7.68 6.53 14.43
C THR A 11 -9.12 6.01 14.29
N ILE A 12 -10.10 6.90 14.19
CA ILE A 12 -11.51 6.53 13.96
C ILE A 12 -11.68 5.93 12.57
N ALA A 13 -11.25 6.62 11.51
CA ALA A 13 -11.36 6.14 10.14
C ALA A 13 -10.72 4.75 9.98
N TYR A 14 -9.56 4.55 10.59
CA TYR A 14 -8.83 3.28 10.51
C TYR A 14 -9.45 2.15 11.34
N SER A 15 -10.28 2.46 12.34
CA SER A 15 -10.99 1.43 13.11
C SER A 15 -12.16 0.83 12.33
N PHE A 16 -12.65 1.52 11.29
CA PHE A 16 -13.81 1.11 10.49
C PHE A 16 -13.50 1.06 8.99
N PRO A 17 -12.58 0.17 8.55
CA PRO A 17 -12.11 0.14 7.17
C PRO A 17 -13.22 -0.14 6.14
N SER A 18 -14.27 -0.86 6.53
CA SER A 18 -15.45 -1.09 5.68
C SER A 18 -16.19 0.19 5.28
N ILE A 19 -16.07 1.25 6.09
CA ILE A 19 -16.73 2.54 5.87
C ILE A 19 -15.75 3.55 5.27
N SER A 20 -14.56 3.66 5.85
CA SER A 20 -13.60 4.73 5.50
C SER A 20 -12.89 4.49 4.17
N TYR A 21 -12.65 3.24 3.76
CA TYR A 21 -11.86 2.95 2.56
C TYR A 21 -12.63 3.20 1.25
N PRO A 22 -13.94 2.85 1.16
CA PRO A 22 -14.76 3.30 0.06
C PRO A 22 -14.73 4.82 -0.13
N TRP A 23 -14.68 5.61 0.95
CA TRP A 23 -14.61 7.07 0.84
C TRP A 23 -13.34 7.52 0.11
N PHE A 24 -12.18 6.95 0.46
CA PHE A 24 -10.94 7.19 -0.30
C PHE A 24 -11.08 6.72 -1.75
N GLY A 25 -11.71 5.56 -2.00
CA GLY A 25 -11.91 5.00 -3.33
C GLY A 25 -12.86 5.77 -4.26
N PHE A 26 -13.86 6.46 -3.71
CA PHE A 26 -14.97 7.08 -4.44
C PHE A 26 -14.99 8.61 -4.39
N GLU A 27 -14.06 9.26 -3.68
CA GLU A 27 -13.98 10.72 -3.69
C GLU A 27 -13.70 11.20 -5.12
N PRO A 28 -14.59 12.00 -5.75
CA PRO A 28 -14.33 12.56 -7.06
C PRO A 28 -13.06 13.40 -7.01
N ASP A 29 -12.28 13.41 -8.11
CA ASP A 29 -11.12 14.30 -8.22
C ASP A 29 -11.64 15.74 -8.31
N ILE A 30 -11.93 16.36 -7.16
CA ILE A 30 -12.32 17.75 -7.09
C ILE A 30 -11.03 18.54 -7.30
N ASN A 31 -10.91 19.12 -8.50
CA ASN A 31 -9.84 19.99 -8.97
C ASN A 31 -9.53 21.09 -7.95
N GLU A 32 -8.62 20.84 -7.00
CA GLU A 32 -7.86 21.83 -6.21
C GLU A 32 -7.00 21.19 -5.10
N SER A 33 -7.24 19.93 -4.72
CA SER A 33 -6.28 19.18 -3.89
C SER A 33 -5.37 18.33 -4.77
N LEU A 34 -4.04 18.44 -4.59
CA LEU A 34 -3.07 17.58 -5.28
C LEU A 34 -3.33 16.13 -4.88
N ASN A 35 -4.08 15.43 -5.72
CA ASN A 35 -4.55 14.10 -5.40
C ASN A 35 -3.42 13.09 -5.66
N SER A 36 -2.79 12.61 -4.59
CA SER A 36 -1.78 11.54 -4.64
C SER A 36 -2.25 10.33 -5.45
N SER A 37 -3.57 10.07 -5.51
CA SER A 37 -4.10 8.98 -6.32
C SER A 37 -3.98 9.20 -7.82
N HIS A 38 -4.02 10.46 -8.30
CA HIS A 38 -3.86 10.76 -9.71
C HIS A 38 -2.43 10.42 -10.17
N TYR A 39 -1.42 10.82 -9.41
CA TYR A 39 -0.03 10.48 -9.68
C TYR A 39 0.26 8.98 -9.60
N ILE A 40 -0.38 8.30 -8.65
CA ILE A 40 -0.27 6.83 -8.57
C ILE A 40 -0.99 6.17 -9.75
N SER A 41 -2.09 6.74 -10.23
CA SER A 41 -2.79 6.25 -11.42
C SER A 41 -2.01 6.45 -12.72
N THR A 42 -1.20 7.51 -12.82
CA THR A 42 -0.30 7.72 -13.96
C THR A 42 0.93 6.81 -13.88
N THR A 43 1.39 6.51 -12.66
CA THR A 43 2.52 5.62 -12.42
C THR A 43 2.13 4.14 -12.61
N PHE A 44 0.91 3.74 -12.25
CA PHE A 44 0.40 2.37 -12.42
C PHE A 44 -0.91 2.39 -13.24
N PRO A 45 -0.83 2.61 -14.56
CA PRO A 45 -2.00 2.79 -15.41
C PRO A 45 -2.80 1.49 -15.51
N GLY A 46 -4.04 1.49 -15.02
CA GLY A 46 -4.92 0.31 -15.01
C GLY A 46 -5.10 -0.35 -13.63
N LEU A 47 -4.42 0.15 -12.60
CA LEU A 47 -4.67 -0.26 -11.23
C LEU A 47 -5.99 0.36 -10.74
N ILE A 48 -7.08 -0.41 -10.81
CA ILE A 48 -8.47 0.06 -10.57
C ILE A 48 -8.66 0.64 -9.14
N LEU A 49 -7.73 0.37 -8.21
CA LEU A 49 -7.79 0.73 -6.80
C LEU A 49 -6.73 1.75 -6.36
N ASN A 50 -6.22 2.59 -7.28
CA ASN A 50 -5.18 3.59 -7.03
C ASN A 50 -5.39 4.39 -5.74
N LYS A 51 -6.62 4.82 -5.49
CA LYS A 51 -6.98 5.62 -4.31
C LYS A 51 -6.89 4.82 -3.00
N ILE A 52 -7.30 3.55 -3.04
CA ILE A 52 -7.32 2.68 -1.86
C ILE A 52 -5.91 2.20 -1.52
N LEU A 53 -5.09 1.92 -2.54
CA LEU A 53 -3.72 1.41 -2.39
C LEU A 53 -2.73 2.46 -1.84
N VAL A 54 -3.04 3.75 -1.97
CA VAL A 54 -2.28 4.84 -1.37
C VAL A 54 -2.52 4.96 0.14
N CYS A 55 -3.59 4.35 0.67
CA CYS A 55 -3.87 4.38 2.09
C CYS A 55 -2.80 3.55 2.84
N PRO A 56 -1.96 4.17 3.71
CA PRO A 56 -0.84 3.47 4.34
C PRO A 56 -1.27 2.23 5.16
N ILE A 57 -2.50 2.24 5.68
CA ILE A 57 -3.03 1.18 6.54
C ILE A 57 -3.67 0.04 5.74
N LEU A 58 -3.85 0.17 4.42
CA LEU A 58 -4.37 -0.91 3.59
C LEU A 58 -3.57 -2.20 3.76
N ALA A 59 -2.25 -2.09 3.94
CA ALA A 59 -1.39 -3.22 4.26
C ALA A 59 -1.96 -4.09 5.39
N SER A 60 -2.60 -3.49 6.41
CA SER A 60 -3.19 -4.24 7.54
C SER A 60 -4.49 -4.97 7.22
N ILE A 61 -5.20 -4.60 6.15
CA ILE A 61 -6.45 -5.23 5.72
C ILE A 61 -6.19 -6.27 4.62
N ILE A 62 -5.05 -6.19 3.92
CA ILE A 62 -4.68 -7.22 2.96
C ILE A 62 -4.43 -8.54 3.71
N PRO A 63 -5.14 -9.63 3.36
CA PRO A 63 -4.96 -10.91 4.02
C PRO A 63 -3.62 -11.52 3.63
N ARG A 64 -3.00 -12.26 4.55
CA ARG A 64 -1.87 -13.12 4.25
C ARG A 64 -2.38 -14.39 3.59
N LEU A 65 -2.09 -14.55 2.30
CA LEU A 65 -2.39 -15.75 1.53
C LEU A 65 -1.13 -16.63 1.43
N ASN A 66 -1.25 -17.80 0.80
CA ASN A 66 -0.16 -18.77 0.65
C ASN A 66 1.14 -18.18 0.05
N SER A 67 1.06 -17.02 -0.63
CA SER A 67 2.21 -16.23 -1.09
C SER A 67 2.35 -14.93 -0.27
N ASN A 68 3.05 -15.00 0.86
CA ASN A 68 3.05 -13.97 1.92
C ASN A 68 3.53 -12.57 1.49
N PHE A 69 4.17 -12.41 0.34
CA PHE A 69 4.85 -11.16 -0.05
C PHE A 69 4.46 -10.58 -1.41
N VAL A 70 3.56 -11.21 -2.15
CA VAL A 70 3.07 -10.73 -3.47
C VAL A 70 2.65 -9.25 -3.44
N PRO A 71 1.88 -8.76 -2.46
CA PRO A 71 1.45 -7.37 -2.46
C PRO A 71 2.55 -6.39 -1.97
N ILE A 72 3.61 -6.88 -1.32
CA ILE A 72 4.56 -6.04 -0.59
C ILE A 72 5.37 -5.15 -1.55
N ALA A 73 5.83 -5.69 -2.68
CA ALA A 73 6.56 -4.91 -3.68
C ALA A 73 5.79 -3.66 -4.11
N LEU A 74 4.53 -3.86 -4.50
CA LEU A 74 3.66 -2.79 -4.99
C LEU A 74 3.33 -1.78 -3.88
N LEU A 75 3.03 -2.25 -2.67
CA LEU A 75 2.76 -1.37 -1.52
C LEU A 75 3.96 -0.50 -1.15
N VAL A 76 5.17 -1.07 -1.18
CA VAL A 76 6.41 -0.34 -0.94
C VAL A 76 6.63 0.71 -2.03
N ALA A 77 6.51 0.33 -3.31
CA ALA A 77 6.67 1.24 -4.44
C ALA A 77 5.70 2.42 -4.39
N ILE A 78 4.42 2.17 -4.07
CA ILE A 78 3.41 3.23 -3.91
C ILE A 78 3.81 4.20 -2.79
N ASN A 79 4.30 3.69 -1.66
CA ASN A 79 4.72 4.53 -0.54
C ASN A 79 6.01 5.31 -0.84
N VAL A 80 6.94 4.70 -1.57
CA VAL A 80 8.16 5.38 -2.09
C VAL A 80 7.77 6.51 -3.02
N LYS A 81 6.86 6.26 -3.98
CA LYS A 81 6.41 7.28 -4.94
C LYS A 81 5.63 8.40 -4.27
N ALA A 82 4.76 8.07 -3.31
CA ALA A 82 4.06 9.07 -2.51
C ALA A 82 5.04 9.93 -1.68
N ASN A 83 6.08 9.32 -1.10
CA ASN A 83 7.12 10.04 -0.36
C ASN A 83 7.93 10.96 -1.27
N GLN A 84 8.30 10.51 -2.47
CA GLN A 84 8.94 11.34 -3.49
C GLN A 84 8.08 12.55 -3.85
N MET A 85 6.81 12.31 -4.20
CA MET A 85 5.88 13.38 -4.60
C MET A 85 5.73 14.47 -3.52
N ILE A 86 5.69 14.07 -2.24
CA ILE A 86 5.60 15.04 -1.14
C ILE A 86 6.85 15.93 -1.06
N ASN A 87 8.04 15.35 -1.28
CA ASN A 87 9.31 16.06 -1.17
C ASN A 87 9.62 16.90 -2.43
N ASP A 88 9.44 16.33 -3.61
CA ASP A 88 9.89 16.91 -4.87
C ASP A 88 8.84 17.85 -5.49
N ASP A 89 7.58 17.41 -5.53
CA ASP A 89 6.50 18.11 -6.25
C ASP A 89 5.76 19.07 -5.31
N LEU A 90 5.33 18.57 -4.14
CA LEU A 90 4.57 19.35 -3.15
C LEU A 90 5.44 20.25 -2.29
N LYS A 91 6.71 19.86 -2.09
CA LYS A 91 7.70 20.58 -1.26
C LYS A 91 7.14 20.93 0.12
N ILE A 92 6.46 19.98 0.76
CA ILE A 92 5.84 20.23 2.07
C ILE A 92 6.92 20.61 3.09
N PRO A 93 6.85 21.81 3.71
CA PRO A 93 7.86 22.25 4.65
C PRO A 93 8.02 21.27 5.82
N ASN A 94 9.27 20.95 6.17
CA ASN A 94 9.63 20.04 7.26
C ASN A 94 9.17 18.57 7.07
N TYR A 95 8.71 18.18 5.88
CA TYR A 95 8.53 16.78 5.57
C TYR A 95 9.88 16.18 5.16
N ALA A 96 10.34 15.15 5.89
CA ALA A 96 11.61 14.50 5.58
C ALA A 96 11.41 13.38 4.56
N ASP A 97 12.41 13.18 3.70
CA ASP A 97 12.52 11.96 2.92
C ASP A 97 12.60 10.76 3.87
N ILE A 98 11.71 9.78 3.68
CA ILE A 98 11.59 8.65 4.60
C ILE A 98 12.55 7.57 4.10
N PRO A 99 13.47 7.07 4.95
CA PRO A 99 14.37 5.98 4.55
C PRO A 99 13.61 4.75 4.08
N LEU A 100 14.13 4.06 3.06
CA LEU A 100 13.46 2.92 2.43
C LEU A 100 13.18 1.81 3.46
N ASN A 101 14.11 1.57 4.39
CA ASN A 101 13.92 0.58 5.46
C ASN A 101 12.74 0.88 6.39
N ILE A 102 12.43 2.16 6.64
CA ILE A 102 11.29 2.57 7.47
C ILE A 102 10.00 2.30 6.72
N ILE A 103 9.96 2.63 5.41
CA ILE A 103 8.81 2.31 4.55
C ILE A 103 8.57 0.80 4.54
N TYR A 104 9.61 0.02 4.24
CA TYR A 104 9.53 -1.43 4.16
C TYR A 104 9.06 -2.07 5.47
N LYS A 105 9.73 -1.76 6.60
CA LYS A 105 9.38 -2.29 7.93
C LYS A 105 7.96 -1.92 8.34
N ARG A 106 7.50 -0.70 8.02
CA ARG A 106 6.12 -0.27 8.29
C ARG A 106 5.12 -1.12 7.52
N ILE A 107 5.33 -1.31 6.22
CA ILE A 107 4.44 -2.11 5.38
C ILE A 107 4.40 -3.56 5.85
N LEU A 108 5.55 -4.15 6.16
CA LEU A 108 5.60 -5.50 6.73
C LEU A 108 4.87 -5.60 8.06
N ALA A 109 5.10 -4.67 8.98
CA ALA A 109 4.45 -4.69 10.30
C ALA A 109 2.93 -4.59 10.18
N LEU A 110 2.44 -3.72 9.28
CA LEU A 110 1.01 -3.61 9.00
C LEU A 110 0.45 -4.87 8.35
N HIS A 111 1.10 -5.42 7.32
CA HIS A 111 0.67 -6.67 6.68
C HIS A 111 0.65 -7.87 7.62
N SER A 112 1.58 -7.87 8.59
CA SER A 112 1.65 -8.88 9.65
C SER A 112 0.66 -8.67 10.79
N SER A 113 -0.05 -7.54 10.81
CA SER A 113 -0.93 -7.18 11.93
C SER A 113 -2.16 -8.09 12.00
N GLU A 114 -2.47 -8.52 13.22
CA GLU A 114 -3.68 -9.29 13.56
C GLU A 114 -4.83 -8.41 14.04
N VAL A 115 -4.72 -7.08 13.88
CA VAL A 115 -5.75 -6.13 14.34
C VAL A 115 -7.13 -6.38 13.69
N PHE A 116 -7.15 -6.95 12.48
CA PHE A 116 -8.37 -7.39 11.81
C PHE A 116 -8.37 -8.92 11.62
N PRO A 117 -9.51 -9.59 11.88
CA PRO A 117 -9.60 -11.03 11.65
C PRO A 117 -9.52 -11.36 10.16
N THR A 118 -8.89 -12.50 9.82
CA THR A 118 -8.70 -12.96 8.43
C THR A 118 -9.98 -12.98 7.62
N ARG A 119 -11.10 -13.38 8.23
CA ARG A 119 -12.42 -13.37 7.57
C ARG A 119 -12.80 -11.97 7.08
N LEU A 120 -12.65 -10.94 7.92
CA LEU A 120 -12.95 -9.56 7.55
C LEU A 120 -12.01 -9.07 6.44
N LYS A 121 -10.72 -9.39 6.54
CA LYS A 121 -9.72 -9.08 5.50
C LYS A 121 -10.14 -9.67 4.14
N LEU A 122 -10.50 -10.95 4.11
CA LEU A 122 -10.96 -11.63 2.90
C LEU A 122 -12.25 -11.03 2.34
N GLU A 123 -13.27 -10.78 3.17
CA GLU A 123 -14.55 -10.20 2.73
C GLU A 123 -14.34 -8.82 2.09
N LEU A 124 -13.56 -7.94 2.75
CA LEU A 124 -13.28 -6.60 2.25
C LEU A 124 -12.39 -6.63 0.99
N CYS A 125 -11.30 -7.40 1.00
CA CYS A 125 -10.41 -7.49 -0.14
C CYS A 125 -11.06 -8.17 -1.35
N LYS A 126 -12.01 -9.10 -1.15
CA LYS A 126 -12.83 -9.65 -2.24
C LYS A 126 -13.76 -8.59 -2.81
N MET A 127 -14.46 -7.83 -1.96
CA MET A 127 -15.34 -6.74 -2.37
C MET A 127 -14.59 -5.65 -3.15
N TRP A 128 -13.35 -5.36 -2.75
CA TRP A 128 -12.51 -4.39 -3.44
C TRP A 128 -11.76 -4.95 -4.66
N GLY A 129 -11.85 -6.25 -4.94
CA GLY A 129 -11.13 -6.86 -6.08
C GLY A 129 -9.61 -6.98 -5.88
N ILE A 130 -9.14 -6.92 -4.62
CA ILE A 130 -7.74 -7.19 -4.24
C ILE A 130 -7.46 -8.69 -4.20
N VAL A 131 -8.47 -9.46 -3.81
CA VAL A 131 -8.44 -10.91 -3.70
C VAL A 131 -9.54 -11.50 -4.54
N GLN A 132 -9.24 -12.63 -5.18
CA GLN A 132 -10.17 -13.42 -5.97
C GLN A 132 -10.27 -14.82 -5.39
N GLU A 133 -11.41 -15.46 -5.60
CA GLU A 133 -11.61 -16.86 -5.26
C GLU A 133 -11.12 -17.72 -6.43
N ASP A 134 -10.18 -18.62 -6.15
CA ASP A 134 -9.79 -19.69 -7.04
C ASP A 134 -10.84 -20.80 -6.94
N THR A 135 -11.78 -20.79 -7.88
CA THR A 135 -12.90 -21.74 -7.91
C THR A 135 -12.48 -23.18 -8.21
N GLU A 136 -11.28 -23.39 -8.75
CA GLU A 136 -10.77 -24.74 -9.05
C GLU A 136 -10.15 -25.38 -7.80
N ARG A 137 -9.55 -24.58 -6.92
CA ARG A 137 -8.87 -25.04 -5.70
C ARG A 137 -9.66 -24.78 -4.42
N GLY A 138 -10.71 -23.97 -4.47
CA GLY A 138 -11.43 -23.51 -3.28
C GLY A 138 -10.59 -22.60 -2.39
N GLU A 139 -9.58 -21.94 -2.96
CA GLU A 139 -8.63 -21.08 -2.24
C GLU A 139 -8.81 -19.62 -2.63
N TYR A 140 -8.14 -18.71 -1.91
CA TYR A 140 -8.07 -17.30 -2.28
C TYR A 140 -6.70 -16.98 -2.89
N LYS A 141 -6.70 -16.17 -3.94
CA LYS A 141 -5.48 -15.62 -4.57
C LYS A 141 -5.55 -14.11 -4.66
N TYR A 142 -4.39 -13.46 -4.72
CA TYR A 142 -4.35 -12.03 -5.04
C TYR A 142 -4.77 -11.79 -6.48
N ALA A 143 -5.29 -10.60 -6.76
CA ALA A 143 -5.58 -10.17 -8.11
C ALA A 143 -4.30 -10.08 -8.97
N ASP A 144 -4.46 -10.38 -10.26
CA ASP A 144 -3.33 -10.56 -11.19
C ASP A 144 -2.46 -9.31 -11.34
N TYR A 145 -3.01 -8.11 -11.09
CA TYR A 145 -2.27 -6.86 -11.19
C TYR A 145 -1.06 -6.79 -10.24
N PHE A 146 -1.07 -7.49 -9.10
CA PHE A 146 0.10 -7.53 -8.21
C PHE A 146 1.29 -8.23 -8.88
N ALA A 147 1.03 -9.26 -9.67
CA ALA A 147 2.06 -9.92 -10.47
C ALA A 147 2.46 -9.03 -11.67
N THR A 148 1.47 -8.46 -12.36
CA THR A 148 1.70 -7.59 -13.54
C THR A 148 2.60 -6.40 -13.22
N TYR A 149 2.35 -5.69 -12.11
CA TYR A 149 3.10 -4.49 -11.73
C TYR A 149 4.33 -4.76 -10.86
N ARG A 150 4.70 -6.02 -10.64
CA ARG A 150 5.81 -6.35 -9.73
C ARG A 150 7.14 -5.76 -10.21
N GLN A 151 7.46 -5.91 -11.49
CA GLN A 151 8.72 -5.39 -12.04
C GLN A 151 8.73 -3.86 -12.01
N GLU A 152 7.64 -3.22 -12.41
CA GLU A 152 7.50 -1.76 -12.35
C GLU A 152 7.65 -1.23 -10.92
N ALA A 153 7.09 -1.93 -9.93
CA ALA A 153 7.29 -1.61 -8.53
C ALA A 153 8.77 -1.68 -8.11
N ILE A 154 9.49 -2.71 -8.54
CA ILE A 154 10.94 -2.86 -8.28
C ILE A 154 11.74 -1.73 -8.95
N ASP A 155 11.41 -1.39 -10.18
CA ASP A 155 12.07 -0.34 -10.94
C ASP A 155 11.89 1.02 -10.26
N ILE A 156 10.66 1.35 -9.82
CA ILE A 156 10.35 2.57 -9.07
C ILE A 156 11.15 2.64 -7.76
N ILE A 157 11.19 1.55 -6.99
CA ILE A 157 11.97 1.52 -5.75
C ILE A 157 13.45 1.78 -6.05
N SER A 158 13.98 1.13 -7.08
CA SER A 158 15.39 1.24 -7.49
C SER A 158 15.75 2.64 -7.98
N GLU A 159 14.87 3.26 -8.76
CA GLU A 159 15.08 4.61 -9.30
C GLU A 159 15.02 5.67 -8.20
N VAL A 160 13.92 5.70 -7.45
CA VAL A 160 13.64 6.74 -6.47
C VAL A 160 14.56 6.64 -5.25
N LYS A 161 14.92 5.42 -4.83
CA LYS A 161 15.79 5.17 -3.67
C LYS A 161 17.17 4.66 -4.09
N SER A 162 17.66 5.07 -5.26
CA SER A 162 18.95 4.63 -5.83
C SER A 162 20.18 4.84 -4.94
N GLN A 163 20.12 5.82 -4.04
CA GLN A 163 21.20 6.14 -3.08
C GLN A 163 20.93 5.62 -1.66
N ASP A 164 19.83 4.91 -1.43
CA ASP A 164 19.48 4.39 -0.12
C ASP A 164 20.37 3.15 0.21
N PRO A 165 21.05 3.13 1.37
CA PRO A 165 21.95 2.04 1.71
C PRO A 165 21.24 0.69 1.89
N ASP A 166 19.94 0.68 2.18
CA ASP A 166 19.16 -0.53 2.40
C ASP A 166 18.55 -1.10 1.10
N LEU A 167 18.75 -0.43 -0.05
CA LEU A 167 18.11 -0.77 -1.32
C LEU A 167 18.34 -2.24 -1.72
N GLN A 168 19.60 -2.68 -1.79
CA GLN A 168 19.92 -4.03 -2.26
C GLN A 168 19.35 -5.12 -1.33
N ASN A 169 19.38 -4.89 -0.02
CA ASN A 169 18.81 -5.83 0.94
C ASN A 169 17.29 -5.94 0.74
N ILE A 170 16.59 -4.82 0.66
CA ILE A 170 15.13 -4.79 0.53
C ILE A 170 14.68 -5.35 -0.82
N LEU A 171 15.39 -5.06 -1.91
CA LEU A 171 15.11 -5.68 -3.21
C LEU A 171 15.30 -7.20 -3.14
N SER A 172 16.34 -7.69 -2.47
CA SER A 172 16.53 -9.13 -2.29
C SER A 172 15.37 -9.77 -1.51
N GLU A 173 14.89 -9.15 -0.43
CA GLU A 173 13.74 -9.66 0.34
C GLU A 173 12.43 -9.65 -0.47
N ILE A 174 12.25 -8.66 -1.36
CA ILE A 174 11.10 -8.58 -2.26
C ILE A 174 11.21 -9.59 -3.42
N LEU A 175 12.42 -9.97 -3.82
CA LEU A 175 12.70 -10.88 -4.94
C LEU A 175 12.78 -12.36 -4.55
N LEU A 176 13.28 -12.68 -3.35
CA LEU A 176 13.70 -14.03 -2.94
C LEU A 176 12.56 -15.04 -2.74
N GLU A 177 11.30 -14.62 -2.63
CA GLU A 177 10.16 -15.54 -2.46
C GLU A 177 9.50 -15.91 -3.81
N MET A 178 10.30 -16.48 -4.72
CA MET A 178 9.85 -17.20 -5.93
C MET A 178 9.47 -18.64 -5.63
#